data_AF-A0A5J4P8Y3-F1
#
_entry.id   AF-A0A5J4P8Y3-F1
#
_cell.length_a   1.000
_cell.length_b   1.000
_cell.length_c   1.000
_cell.angle_alpha   90.00
_cell.angle_beta   90.00
_cell.angle_gamma   90.00
#
_symmetry.space_group_name_H-M   'P 1'
#
loop_
_entity.id
_entity.type
_entity.pdbx_description
1 polymer ?
#
loop_
_entity_poly.entity_id
_entity_poly.type
_entity_poly.pdbx_seq_one_letter_code
_entity_poly.pdbx_strand_id
1 'polypeptide(L)'
;WKDRMEAGNLYLNRSITGAIVRRQPFGGMKRSAFGAGIKAGGPNYVSCFVEFNEGETPKLSNVTAYPFKKYITKEQDRVRLQYAAQSYAKAWIEDFSIEKDISLIIVELNTFRYLPLKSMAIRLLDDDNLCDTLLTIYAASLTTTKITVSLSASHPDMGIIKEAAAAFGNMNVSVQDESQFVAG
;
A
#
# COMPACT_ATOMS: atom_id res chain seq x y z
N TRP A 1 11.47 -22.20 3.62
CA TRP A 1 12.06 -21.46 4.76
C TRP A 1 11.75 -19.97 4.65
N LYS A 2 12.24 -19.29 3.61
CA LYS A 2 12.08 -17.84 3.38
C LYS A 2 10.62 -17.35 3.51
N ASP A 3 9.64 -18.11 3.04
CA ASP A 3 8.21 -17.70 3.06
C ASP A 3 7.48 -17.97 4.38
N ARG A 4 8.15 -18.61 5.34
CA ARG A 4 7.59 -18.86 6.69
C ARG A 4 8.26 -18.00 7.76
N MET A 5 9.38 -17.36 7.44
CA MET A 5 10.14 -16.57 8.40
C MET A 5 9.62 -15.15 8.49
N GLU A 6 9.37 -14.70 9.71
CA GLU A 6 8.97 -13.32 10.02
C GLU A 6 10.17 -12.52 10.53
N ALA A 7 11.05 -12.13 9.60
CA ALA A 7 12.16 -11.23 9.88
C ALA A 7 12.42 -10.28 8.72
N GLY A 8 12.95 -9.09 9.01
CA GLY A 8 13.22 -8.09 7.98
C GLY A 8 14.44 -8.40 7.12
N ASN A 9 15.45 -9.07 7.68
CA ASN A 9 16.65 -9.50 6.94
C ASN A 9 16.84 -11.01 7.13
N LEU A 10 17.02 -11.72 6.03
CA LEU A 10 17.19 -13.17 5.99
C LEU A 10 18.53 -13.50 5.34
N TYR A 11 19.29 -14.39 5.96
CA TYR A 11 20.61 -14.80 5.50
C TYR A 11 20.65 -16.34 5.47
N LEU A 12 21.19 -16.90 4.39
CA LEU A 12 21.34 -18.35 4.22
C LEU A 12 22.82 -18.66 3.98
N ASN A 13 23.36 -19.63 4.74
CA ASN A 13 24.75 -20.10 4.63
C ASN A 13 25.82 -19.01 4.79
N ARG A 14 25.52 -17.96 5.57
CA ARG A 14 26.46 -16.88 5.93
C ARG A 14 26.11 -16.27 7.29
N SER A 15 26.98 -15.40 7.82
CA SER A 15 26.70 -14.61 9.02
C SER A 15 25.53 -13.64 8.81
N ILE A 16 24.84 -13.31 9.90
CA ILE A 16 23.64 -12.46 9.90
C ILE A 16 23.94 -10.96 10.16
N THR A 17 25.20 -10.61 10.30
CA THR A 17 25.69 -9.27 10.60
C THR A 17 26.43 -8.68 9.39
N GLY A 18 26.75 -7.37 9.45
CA GLY A 18 27.48 -6.71 8.36
C GLY A 18 26.63 -6.50 7.12
N ALA A 19 25.39 -6.03 7.31
CA ALA A 19 24.54 -5.61 6.20
C ALA A 19 25.21 -4.45 5.44
N ILE A 20 25.32 -4.58 4.13
CA ILE A 20 25.92 -3.60 3.24
C ILE A 20 24.79 -2.81 2.59
N VAL A 21 24.92 -1.48 2.58
CA VAL A 21 23.97 -0.55 1.95
C VAL A 21 23.67 -1.01 0.52
N ARG A 22 22.39 -0.93 0.11
CA ARG A 22 21.84 -1.42 -1.16
C ARG A 22 21.90 -2.93 -1.38
N ARG A 23 22.88 -3.68 -0.84
CA ARG A 23 22.90 -5.15 -0.95
C ARG A 23 21.86 -5.79 -0.04
N GLN A 24 21.88 -5.41 1.24
CA GLN A 24 20.91 -5.89 2.22
C GLN A 24 20.28 -4.71 2.96
N PRO A 25 19.34 -3.97 2.33
CA PRO A 25 18.59 -2.91 3.01
C PRO A 25 18.11 -3.37 4.39
N PHE A 26 18.46 -2.60 5.42
CA PHE A 26 18.42 -3.07 6.79
C PHE A 26 17.24 -2.47 7.55
N GLY A 27 16.53 -3.31 8.30
CA GLY A 27 15.35 -2.93 9.06
C GLY A 27 14.54 -4.16 9.42
N GLY A 28 14.03 -4.20 10.65
CA GLY A 28 13.27 -5.33 11.19
C GLY A 28 11.77 -5.24 10.93
N MET A 29 11.02 -6.12 11.61
CA MET A 29 9.57 -6.10 11.68
C MET A 29 9.14 -6.33 13.14
N LYS A 30 7.84 -6.16 13.45
CA LYS A 30 7.31 -6.23 14.83
C LYS A 30 8.04 -5.24 15.74
N ARG A 31 8.46 -5.66 16.94
CA ARG A 31 9.16 -4.82 17.94
C ARG A 31 10.52 -4.30 17.49
N SER A 32 11.08 -4.82 16.39
CA SER A 32 12.36 -4.38 15.83
C SER A 32 12.23 -3.18 14.89
N ALA A 33 11.03 -2.63 14.71
CA ALA A 33 10.78 -1.44 13.93
C ALA A 33 9.69 -0.59 14.60
N PHE A 34 9.77 0.72 14.40
CA PHE A 34 8.73 1.68 14.76
C PHE A 34 8.39 2.50 13.51
N GLY A 35 7.11 2.83 13.32
CA GLY A 35 6.61 3.51 12.12
C GLY A 35 6.49 2.57 10.90
N ALA A 36 6.61 3.14 9.70
CA ALA A 36 6.35 2.44 8.43
C ALA A 36 7.36 1.32 8.08
N GLY A 37 8.46 1.17 8.84
CA GLY A 37 9.41 0.06 8.65
C GLY A 37 10.19 0.12 7.34
N ILE A 38 10.33 1.30 6.71
CA ILE A 38 11.09 1.48 5.48
C ILE A 38 12.58 1.25 5.77
N LYS A 39 13.20 0.36 4.99
CA LYS A 39 14.57 -0.13 5.26
C LYS A 39 15.63 0.91 4.94
N ALA A 40 16.50 1.19 5.90
CA ALA A 40 17.68 2.02 5.70
C ALA A 40 18.62 1.40 4.65
N GLY A 41 19.19 2.25 3.79
CA GLY A 41 20.01 1.81 2.65
C GLY A 41 19.23 1.08 1.54
N GLY A 42 17.90 1.11 1.59
CA GLY A 42 17.01 0.62 0.53
C GLY A 42 16.50 1.74 -0.39
N PRO A 43 15.81 1.37 -1.48
CA PRO A 43 15.39 2.32 -2.51
C PRO A 43 14.41 3.38 -2.00
N ASN A 44 13.61 3.06 -0.99
CA ASN A 44 12.53 3.94 -0.52
C ASN A 44 12.92 4.78 0.71
N TYR A 45 14.11 4.60 1.30
CA TYR A 45 14.38 5.23 2.61
C TYR A 45 14.35 6.75 2.60
N VAL A 46 14.76 7.36 1.48
CA VAL A 46 14.73 8.81 1.32
C VAL A 46 13.29 9.35 1.25
N SER A 47 12.32 8.52 0.87
CA SER A 47 10.91 8.92 0.81
C SER A 47 10.34 9.30 2.18
N CYS A 48 11.00 8.90 3.28
CA CYS A 48 10.63 9.28 4.65
C CYS A 48 10.89 10.76 4.95
N PHE A 49 11.67 11.46 4.13
CA PHE A 49 12.15 12.82 4.39
C PHE A 49 11.67 13.84 3.35
N VAL A 50 10.68 13.48 2.55
CA VAL A 50 10.10 14.34 1.51
C VAL A 50 8.58 14.25 1.55
N GLU A 51 7.93 15.32 1.11
CA GLU A 51 6.49 15.33 0.89
C GLU A 51 6.21 15.05 -0.59
N PHE A 52 5.21 14.20 -0.83
CA PHE A 52 4.74 13.91 -2.17
C PHE A 52 3.51 14.75 -2.46
N ASN A 53 3.60 15.58 -3.49
CA ASN A 53 2.45 16.29 -4.04
C ASN A 53 2.03 15.61 -5.33
N GLU A 54 0.74 15.41 -5.51
CA GLU A 54 0.22 14.96 -6.79
C GLU A 54 0.40 16.07 -7.82
N GLY A 55 1.11 15.76 -8.91
CA GLY A 55 1.26 16.64 -10.06
C GLY A 55 0.04 16.62 -10.98
N GLU A 56 0.15 17.29 -12.12
CA GLU A 56 -0.89 17.23 -13.15
C GLU A 56 -1.13 15.79 -13.62
N THR A 57 -2.39 15.38 -13.65
CA THR A 57 -2.77 14.05 -14.14
C THR A 57 -2.62 13.98 -15.66
N PRO A 58 -1.74 13.10 -16.19
CA PRO A 58 -1.59 12.95 -17.63
C PRO A 58 -2.90 12.50 -18.29
N LYS A 59 -3.25 13.11 -19.43
CA LYS A 59 -4.35 12.62 -20.26
C LYS A 59 -3.94 11.30 -20.89
N LEU A 60 -4.70 10.26 -20.61
CA LEU A 60 -4.49 8.94 -21.18
C LEU A 60 -5.18 8.82 -22.54
N SER A 61 -4.47 8.27 -23.53
CA SER A 61 -5.00 8.06 -24.89
C SER A 61 -5.93 6.85 -24.98
N ASN A 62 -5.76 5.85 -24.09
CA ASN A 62 -6.56 4.63 -24.06
C ASN A 62 -7.35 4.52 -22.76
N VAL A 63 -8.67 4.33 -22.88
CA VAL A 63 -9.56 4.12 -21.75
C VAL A 63 -9.59 2.63 -21.39
N THR A 64 -8.77 2.21 -20.42
CA THR A 64 -8.96 0.92 -19.75
C THR A 64 -10.13 1.00 -18.78
N ALA A 65 -10.80 -0.13 -18.55
CA ALA A 65 -11.82 -0.23 -17.50
C ALA A 65 -11.17 0.03 -16.13
N TYR A 66 -11.83 0.83 -15.30
CA TYR A 66 -11.42 1.13 -13.94
C TYR A 66 -12.64 1.10 -13.00
N PRO A 67 -12.45 0.73 -11.72
CA PRO A 67 -13.56 0.63 -10.77
C PRO A 67 -14.13 2.01 -10.42
N PHE A 68 -15.28 2.02 -9.76
CA PHE A 68 -15.86 3.20 -9.08
C PHE A 68 -16.25 4.40 -9.95
N LYS A 69 -16.09 4.33 -11.28
CA LYS A 69 -16.53 5.38 -12.23
C LYS A 69 -17.95 5.89 -12.00
N LYS A 70 -18.86 5.04 -11.51
CA LYS A 70 -20.26 5.39 -11.24
C LYS A 70 -20.47 6.30 -10.03
N TYR A 71 -19.54 6.32 -9.07
CA TYR A 71 -19.65 7.12 -7.85
C TYR A 71 -19.08 8.53 -7.99
N ILE A 72 -18.21 8.73 -8.98
CA ILE A 72 -17.57 10.03 -9.23
C ILE A 72 -18.34 10.79 -10.29
N THR A 73 -18.75 12.02 -9.97
CA THR A 73 -19.47 12.90 -10.89
C THR A 73 -18.53 13.87 -11.62
N LYS A 74 -17.56 14.46 -10.90
CA LYS A 74 -16.60 15.44 -11.42
C LYS A 74 -15.64 14.81 -12.42
N GLU A 75 -15.47 15.44 -13.58
CA GLU A 75 -14.60 14.92 -14.64
C GLU A 75 -13.13 14.83 -14.19
N GLN A 76 -12.65 15.83 -13.44
CA GLN A 76 -11.29 15.84 -12.91
C GLN A 76 -11.00 14.60 -12.05
N ASP A 77 -11.92 14.24 -11.15
CA ASP A 77 -11.80 13.06 -10.29
C ASP A 77 -11.91 11.75 -11.09
N ARG A 78 -12.71 11.72 -12.17
CA ARG A 78 -12.79 10.56 -13.08
C ARG A 78 -11.45 10.33 -13.77
N VAL A 79 -10.83 11.38 -14.29
CA VAL A 79 -9.51 11.32 -14.95
C VAL A 79 -8.43 10.91 -13.96
N ARG A 80 -8.45 11.47 -12.74
CA ARG A 80 -7.54 11.11 -11.65
C ARG A 80 -7.66 9.63 -11.27
N LEU A 81 -8.87 9.15 -11.04
CA LEU A 81 -9.15 7.75 -10.72
C LEU A 81 -8.74 6.79 -11.84
N GLN A 82 -8.99 7.16 -13.09
CA GLN A 82 -8.57 6.39 -14.26
C GLN A 82 -7.04 6.28 -14.35
N TYR A 83 -6.35 7.40 -14.18
CA TYR A 83 -4.89 7.43 -14.20
C TYR A 83 -4.29 6.61 -13.07
N ALA A 84 -4.78 6.81 -11.84
CA ALA A 84 -4.36 6.04 -10.68
C ALA A 84 -4.58 4.54 -10.89
N ALA A 85 -5.69 4.14 -11.54
CA ALA A 85 -5.95 2.74 -11.80
C ALA A 85 -4.86 2.06 -12.64
N GLN A 86 -4.35 2.75 -13.65
CA GLN A 86 -3.23 2.28 -14.47
C GLN A 86 -1.89 2.38 -13.73
N SER A 87 -1.66 3.49 -13.03
CA SER A 87 -0.43 3.75 -12.28
C SER A 87 -0.22 2.71 -11.17
N TYR A 88 -1.25 2.41 -10.39
CA TYR A 88 -1.19 1.41 -9.32
C TYR A 88 -0.97 0.01 -9.87
N ALA A 89 -1.66 -0.37 -10.94
CA ALA A 89 -1.46 -1.67 -11.58
C ALA A 89 -0.02 -1.83 -12.10
N LYS A 90 0.51 -0.77 -12.74
CA LYS A 90 1.90 -0.74 -13.21
C LYS A 90 2.89 -0.89 -12.05
N ALA A 91 2.77 -0.06 -11.00
CA ALA A 91 3.64 -0.11 -9.84
C ALA A 91 3.57 -1.47 -9.11
N TRP A 92 2.38 -2.08 -9.06
CA TRP A 92 2.22 -3.42 -8.50
C TRP A 92 3.04 -4.45 -9.29
N ILE A 93 2.84 -4.52 -10.62
CA ILE A 93 3.51 -5.49 -11.51
C ILE A 93 5.02 -5.26 -11.56
N GLU A 94 5.45 -4.01 -11.65
CA GLU A 94 6.85 -3.66 -11.87
C GLU A 94 7.68 -3.66 -10.59
N ASP A 95 7.08 -3.39 -9.41
CA ASP A 95 7.82 -3.21 -8.16
C ASP A 95 7.28 -4.06 -7.01
N PHE A 96 6.02 -3.86 -6.62
CA PHE A 96 5.53 -4.36 -5.33
C PHE A 96 5.25 -5.87 -5.32
N SER A 97 4.95 -6.48 -6.46
CA SER A 97 4.60 -7.91 -6.56
C SER A 97 5.79 -8.81 -6.87
N ILE A 98 7.00 -8.27 -7.07
CA ILE A 98 8.16 -9.05 -7.51
C ILE A 98 9.33 -8.99 -6.53
N GLU A 99 10.10 -10.07 -6.52
CA GLU A 99 11.37 -10.16 -5.80
C GLU A 99 12.51 -9.81 -6.76
N LYS A 100 13.31 -8.79 -6.41
CA LYS A 100 14.37 -8.23 -7.28
C LYS A 100 15.74 -8.47 -6.67
N ASP A 101 16.71 -8.96 -7.45
CA ASP A 101 18.12 -8.81 -7.09
C ASP A 101 18.58 -7.38 -7.41
N ILE A 102 18.78 -6.58 -6.37
CA ILE A 102 19.08 -5.14 -6.50
C ILE A 102 20.58 -4.84 -6.58
N SER A 103 21.43 -5.87 -6.47
CA SER A 103 22.90 -5.73 -6.47
C SER A 103 23.62 -6.54 -7.53
N LEU A 104 23.01 -7.62 -8.05
CA LEU A 104 23.51 -8.41 -9.18
C LEU A 104 24.97 -8.89 -9.00
N ILE A 105 25.27 -9.45 -7.83
CA ILE A 105 26.61 -9.92 -7.47
C ILE A 105 26.71 -11.41 -7.75
N ILE A 106 27.76 -11.81 -8.49
CA ILE A 106 27.93 -13.18 -8.99
C ILE A 106 27.99 -14.22 -7.86
N VAL A 107 28.63 -13.89 -6.74
CA VAL A 107 28.89 -14.84 -5.63
C VAL A 107 27.81 -14.83 -4.55
N GLU A 108 26.84 -13.90 -4.63
CA GLU A 108 25.80 -13.77 -3.60
C GLU A 108 24.53 -13.13 -4.16
N LEU A 109 23.46 -13.93 -4.15
CA LEU A 109 22.12 -13.47 -4.52
C LEU A 109 21.55 -12.58 -3.41
N ASN A 110 21.27 -11.32 -3.74
CA ASN A 110 20.79 -10.30 -2.80
C ASN A 110 19.43 -9.76 -3.22
N THR A 111 18.37 -10.44 -2.79
CA THR A 111 17.02 -10.08 -3.18
C THR A 111 16.33 -9.12 -2.21
N PHE A 112 15.50 -8.26 -2.78
CA PHE A 112 14.59 -7.36 -2.08
C PHE A 112 13.16 -7.65 -2.55
N ARG A 113 12.21 -7.73 -1.61
CA ARG A 113 10.80 -7.99 -1.90
C ARG A 113 9.91 -7.28 -0.89
N TYR A 114 8.68 -6.97 -1.31
CA TYR A 114 7.63 -6.49 -0.43
C TYR A 114 6.77 -7.67 0.02
N LEU A 115 6.35 -7.67 1.28
CA LEU A 115 5.46 -8.67 1.84
C LEU A 115 4.19 -7.98 2.36
N PRO A 116 3.01 -8.60 2.17
CA PRO A 116 1.77 -8.04 2.69
C PRO A 116 1.80 -7.97 4.22
N LEU A 117 1.14 -6.96 4.77
CA LEU A 117 0.87 -6.92 6.20
C LEU A 117 -0.14 -8.02 6.54
N LYS A 118 -0.14 -8.48 7.80
CA LYS A 118 -1.16 -9.45 8.26
C LYS A 118 -2.56 -8.85 8.20
N SER A 119 -2.67 -7.61 8.63
CA SER A 119 -3.88 -6.80 8.61
C SER A 119 -3.52 -5.32 8.65
N MET A 120 -4.40 -4.48 8.15
CA MET A 120 -4.31 -3.02 8.22
C MET A 120 -5.71 -2.45 8.43
N ALA A 121 -5.80 -1.36 9.20
CA ALA A 121 -7.03 -0.59 9.30
C ALA A 121 -6.84 0.77 8.60
N ILE A 122 -7.88 1.21 7.89
CA ILE A 122 -7.96 2.51 7.23
C ILE A 122 -9.11 3.25 7.90
N ARG A 123 -8.81 4.31 8.65
CA ARG A 123 -9.83 5.16 9.27
C ARG A 123 -10.17 6.29 8.33
N LEU A 124 -11.45 6.39 7.98
CA LEU A 124 -12.01 7.50 7.21
C LEU A 124 -12.68 8.50 8.14
N LEU A 125 -12.46 9.77 7.88
CA LEU A 125 -13.06 10.91 8.56
C LEU A 125 -14.25 11.45 7.75
N ASP A 126 -15.19 12.10 8.42
CA ASP A 126 -16.44 12.56 7.78
C ASP A 126 -16.23 13.64 6.72
N ASP A 127 -15.07 14.31 6.73
CA ASP A 127 -14.63 15.33 5.78
C ASP A 127 -13.63 14.81 4.73
N ASP A 128 -13.29 13.52 4.76
CA ASP A 128 -12.42 12.93 3.74
C ASP A 128 -13.06 13.02 2.35
N ASN A 129 -12.25 13.35 1.35
CA ASN A 129 -12.71 13.41 -0.02
C ASN A 129 -13.06 12.00 -0.53
N LEU A 130 -14.22 11.86 -1.16
CA LEU A 130 -14.68 10.58 -1.71
C LEU A 130 -13.71 9.98 -2.74
N CYS A 131 -13.11 10.79 -3.61
CA CYS A 131 -12.13 10.32 -4.59
C CYS A 131 -10.88 9.76 -3.90
N ASP A 132 -10.34 10.46 -2.90
CA ASP A 132 -9.20 10.00 -2.10
C ASP A 132 -9.50 8.69 -1.36
N THR A 133 -10.71 8.60 -0.82
CA THR A 133 -11.20 7.37 -0.17
C THR A 133 -11.24 6.19 -1.14
N LEU A 134 -11.83 6.38 -2.32
CA LEU A 134 -11.95 5.34 -3.34
C LEU A 134 -10.58 4.94 -3.91
N LEU A 135 -9.67 5.90 -4.11
CA LEU A 135 -8.28 5.63 -4.49
C LEU A 135 -7.57 4.79 -3.43
N THR A 136 -7.73 5.14 -2.16
CA THR A 136 -7.15 4.42 -1.02
C THR A 136 -7.68 2.98 -0.93
N ILE A 137 -9.00 2.79 -1.05
CA ILE A 137 -9.63 1.47 -1.12
C ILE A 137 -9.07 0.68 -2.32
N TYR A 138 -8.96 1.30 -3.48
CA TYR A 138 -8.45 0.60 -4.66
C TYR A 138 -6.98 0.18 -4.50
N ALA A 139 -6.09 1.07 -4.03
CA ALA A 139 -4.70 0.74 -3.74
C ALA A 139 -4.58 -0.44 -2.75
N ALA A 140 -5.34 -0.40 -1.65
CA ALA A 140 -5.31 -1.45 -0.65
C ALA A 140 -5.86 -2.80 -1.17
N SER A 141 -6.78 -2.76 -2.14
CA SER A 141 -7.35 -3.96 -2.79
C SER A 141 -6.35 -4.75 -3.63
N LEU A 142 -5.30 -4.09 -4.14
CA LEU A 142 -4.25 -4.75 -4.92
C LEU A 142 -3.36 -5.66 -4.06
N THR A 143 -3.35 -5.42 -2.75
CA THR A 143 -2.58 -6.20 -1.79
C THR A 143 -3.36 -7.44 -1.32
N THR A 144 -2.67 -8.43 -0.75
CA THR A 144 -3.32 -9.56 -0.07
C THR A 144 -3.56 -9.30 1.43
N THR A 145 -3.32 -8.07 1.89
CA THR A 145 -3.52 -7.65 3.28
C THR A 145 -5.01 -7.69 3.62
N LYS A 146 -5.38 -8.15 4.83
CA LYS A 146 -6.75 -8.00 5.35
C LYS A 146 -6.99 -6.56 5.78
N ILE A 147 -7.95 -5.89 5.17
CA ILE A 147 -8.20 -4.46 5.37
C ILE A 147 -9.50 -4.23 6.12
N THR A 148 -9.46 -3.51 7.23
CA THR A 148 -10.65 -2.94 7.87
C THR A 148 -10.79 -1.48 7.52
N VAL A 149 -11.84 -1.12 6.78
CA VAL A 149 -12.22 0.28 6.53
C VAL A 149 -13.14 0.72 7.65
N SER A 150 -12.65 1.57 8.54
CA SER A 150 -13.39 2.11 9.67
C SER A 150 -13.93 3.49 9.33
N LEU A 151 -15.21 3.75 9.63
CA LEU A 151 -15.85 5.06 9.43
C LEU A 151 -16.95 5.28 10.46
N SER A 152 -17.36 6.54 10.65
CA SER A 152 -18.44 6.90 11.59
C SER A 152 -19.81 6.49 11.06
N ALA A 153 -20.82 6.38 11.94
CA ALA A 153 -22.20 6.16 11.49
C ALA A 153 -22.78 7.37 10.73
N SER A 154 -22.22 8.56 10.91
CA SER A 154 -22.63 9.82 10.28
C SER A 154 -21.95 10.10 8.93
N HIS A 155 -20.98 9.27 8.52
CA HIS A 155 -20.18 9.53 7.33
C HIS A 155 -21.08 9.68 6.07
N PRO A 156 -20.96 10.80 5.33
CA PRO A 156 -21.89 11.13 4.23
C PRO A 156 -21.92 10.07 3.13
N ASP A 157 -20.74 9.53 2.76
CA ASP A 157 -20.60 8.54 1.70
C ASP A 157 -20.64 7.07 2.17
N MET A 158 -21.12 6.78 3.38
CA MET A 158 -21.10 5.42 3.96
C MET A 158 -21.64 4.34 3.01
N GLY A 159 -22.74 4.61 2.32
CA GLY A 159 -23.34 3.66 1.37
C GLY A 159 -22.39 3.30 0.23
N ILE A 160 -21.76 4.31 -0.36
CA ILE A 160 -20.79 4.15 -1.45
C ILE A 160 -19.56 3.40 -0.96
N ILE A 161 -19.03 3.76 0.21
CA ILE A 161 -17.84 3.13 0.80
C ILE A 161 -18.09 1.65 1.09
N LYS A 162 -19.26 1.30 1.63
CA LYS A 162 -19.65 -0.09 1.88
C LYS A 162 -19.70 -0.90 0.59
N GLU A 163 -20.34 -0.35 -0.46
CA GLU A 163 -20.42 -1.03 -1.75
C GLU A 163 -19.03 -1.16 -2.41
N ALA A 164 -18.21 -0.12 -2.33
CA ALA A 164 -16.85 -0.08 -2.88
C ALA A 164 -15.93 -1.11 -2.20
N ALA A 165 -15.93 -1.17 -0.87
CA ALA A 165 -15.14 -2.14 -0.13
C ALA A 165 -15.63 -3.58 -0.35
N ALA A 166 -16.94 -3.79 -0.41
CA ALA A 166 -17.54 -5.11 -0.66
C ALA A 166 -17.21 -5.68 -2.05
N ALA A 167 -16.77 -4.84 -3.00
CA ALA A 167 -16.31 -5.29 -4.31
C ALA A 167 -15.00 -6.11 -4.25
N PHE A 168 -14.29 -6.10 -3.11
CA PHE A 168 -13.01 -6.79 -2.94
C PHE A 168 -13.06 -7.80 -1.78
N GLY A 169 -12.47 -8.98 -2.00
CA GLY A 169 -12.54 -10.08 -1.03
C GLY A 169 -11.64 -9.94 0.20
N ASN A 170 -10.74 -8.95 0.23
CA ASN A 170 -9.80 -8.73 1.32
C ASN A 170 -10.22 -7.60 2.28
N MET A 171 -11.45 -7.07 2.14
CA MET A 171 -11.90 -5.90 2.91
C MET A 171 -13.15 -6.17 3.76
N ASN A 172 -13.18 -5.55 4.93
CA ASN A 172 -14.37 -5.44 5.77
C ASN A 172 -14.61 -3.98 6.18
N VAL A 173 -15.87 -3.57 6.28
CA VAL A 173 -16.23 -2.24 6.77
C VAL A 173 -16.67 -2.33 8.23
N SER A 174 -16.13 -1.45 9.07
CA SER A 174 -16.51 -1.31 10.47
C SER A 174 -17.09 0.08 10.72
N VAL A 175 -18.29 0.14 11.29
CA VAL A 175 -18.92 1.42 11.67
C VAL A 175 -18.61 1.66 13.14
N GLN A 176 -17.75 2.63 13.41
CA GLN A 176 -17.20 2.91 14.73
C GLN A 176 -16.97 4.41 14.91
N ASP A 177 -17.13 4.92 16.13
CA ASP A 177 -16.59 6.23 16.48
C ASP A 177 -15.07 6.17 16.70
N GLU A 178 -14.43 7.33 16.90
CA GLU A 178 -12.99 7.41 17.09
C GLU A 178 -12.52 6.69 18.36
N SER A 179 -13.29 6.77 19.45
CA SER A 179 -12.95 6.10 20.70
C SER A 179 -12.98 4.58 20.57
N GLN A 180 -13.97 4.05 19.84
CA GLN A 180 -14.10 2.64 19.52
C GLN A 180 -12.99 2.15 18.58
N PHE A 181 -12.56 3.00 17.63
CA PHE A 181 -11.46 2.69 16.73
C PHE A 181 -10.13 2.61 17.47
N VAL A 182 -9.84 3.59 18.33
CA VAL A 182 -8.58 3.66 19.11
C VAL A 182 -8.52 2.58 20.21
N ALA A 183 -9.66 2.18 20.76
CA ALA A 183 -9.74 1.10 21.75
C ALA A 183 -9.55 -0.31 21.15
N GLY A 184 -9.52 -0.43 19.81
CA GLY A 184 -9.44 -1.69 19.05
C GLY A 184 -8.04 -2.28 18.90
#